data_AF-A0A8H4XTR2-F1
#
_entry.id   AF-A0A8H4XTR2-F1
#
_cell.length_a   1.000
_cell.length_b   1.000
_cell.length_c   1.000
_cell.angle_alpha   90.00
_cell.angle_beta   90.00
_cell.angle_gamma   90.00
#
_symmetry.space_group_name_H-M   'P 1'
#
loop_
_entity.id
_entity.type
_entity.pdbx_description
1 polymer ?
#
loop_
_entity_poly.entity_id
_entity_poly.type
_entity_poly.pdbx_seq_one_letter_code
_entity_poly.pdbx_strand_id
1 'polypeptide(L)'
;MSAEDGFANEQGQLQVPPALRASFSRIEEGGAYLIDNGQGILLWIHSFVSPNLLEDLFGPGITSLQALDPNTSSIPVLETHLNAQVRNLLQYLSTVRGSKAVTIQLARQGIDGAEYEFARSLVEDRNNEAQSYVDWLVHIHRQINLELAGHRKKEEGATSAGEGALSSLAGIRAPYW
;
A
#
# COMPACT_ATOMS: atom_id res chain seq x y z
N MET A 1 -8.91 10.24 8.95
CA MET A 1 -8.85 9.54 10.25
C MET A 1 -9.82 10.24 11.19
N SER A 2 -10.67 9.50 11.88
CA SER A 2 -11.60 10.03 12.88
C SER A 2 -10.87 10.25 14.22
N ALA A 3 -11.53 10.93 15.18
CA ALA A 3 -10.96 11.12 16.52
C ALA A 3 -10.87 9.81 17.33
N GLU A 4 -11.72 8.83 17.01
CA GLU A 4 -11.82 7.54 17.72
C GLU A 4 -10.79 6.51 17.20
N ASP A 5 -10.32 6.68 15.96
CA ASP A 5 -9.33 5.81 15.33
C ASP A 5 -8.05 5.78 16.18
N GLY A 6 -7.38 4.63 16.29
CA GLY A 6 -6.19 4.47 17.12
C GLY A 6 -6.49 4.34 18.62
N PHE A 7 -7.75 4.28 19.05
CA PHE A 7 -8.12 3.99 20.44
C PHE A 7 -9.01 2.75 20.54
N ALA A 8 -9.06 2.15 21.72
CA ALA A 8 -9.91 1.00 21.98
C ALA A 8 -11.39 1.42 22.05
N ASN A 9 -12.27 0.62 21.45
CA ASN A 9 -13.71 0.76 21.60
C ASN A 9 -14.17 0.23 22.98
N GLU A 10 -15.48 0.28 23.25
CA GLU A 10 -16.10 -0.21 24.48
C GLU A 10 -15.82 -1.71 24.76
N GLN A 11 -15.48 -2.49 23.73
CA GLN A 11 -15.15 -3.91 23.81
C GLN A 11 -13.64 -4.17 24.01
N GLY A 12 -12.84 -3.12 24.15
CA GLY A 12 -11.38 -3.22 24.29
C GLY A 12 -10.64 -3.52 22.98
N GLN A 13 -11.31 -3.43 21.83
CA GLN A 13 -10.70 -3.66 20.51
C GLN A 13 -10.22 -2.34 19.91
N LEU A 14 -9.01 -2.34 19.34
CA LEU A 14 -8.48 -1.14 18.67
C LEU A 14 -9.32 -0.80 17.44
N GLN A 15 -9.76 0.45 17.35
CA GLN A 15 -10.41 1.01 16.18
C GLN A 15 -9.34 1.37 15.14
N VAL A 16 -9.29 0.64 14.03
CA VAL A 16 -8.32 0.86 12.96
C VAL A 16 -9.00 1.66 11.84
N PRO A 17 -8.38 2.75 11.32
CA PRO A 17 -8.94 3.49 10.21
C PRO A 17 -9.09 2.60 8.96
N PRO A 18 -10.08 2.87 8.09
CA PRO A 18 -10.24 2.10 6.86
C PRO A 18 -9.00 2.22 5.98
N ALA A 19 -8.53 1.08 5.46
CA ALA A 19 -7.44 1.06 4.51
C ALA A 19 -7.84 1.70 3.18
N LEU A 20 -6.92 2.45 2.58
CA LEU A 20 -7.11 3.05 1.26
C LEU A 20 -6.59 2.13 0.16
N ARG A 21 -7.18 2.24 -1.03
CA ARG A 21 -6.66 1.62 -2.26
C ARG A 21 -5.25 2.15 -2.52
N ALA A 22 -4.36 1.26 -2.99
CA ALA A 22 -2.94 1.56 -3.19
C ALA A 22 -2.73 2.27 -4.54
N SER A 23 -3.23 3.51 -4.63
CA SER A 23 -3.16 4.36 -5.83
C SER A 23 -2.94 5.83 -5.45
N PHE A 24 -2.17 6.55 -6.27
CA PHE A 24 -1.98 8.00 -6.25
C PHE A 24 -3.30 8.76 -6.31
N SER A 25 -4.34 8.19 -6.93
CA SER A 25 -5.68 8.78 -6.96
C SER A 25 -6.33 8.94 -5.57
N ARG A 26 -5.79 8.27 -4.55
CA ARG A 26 -6.24 8.37 -3.15
C ARG A 26 -5.37 9.29 -2.29
N ILE A 27 -4.29 9.83 -2.86
CA ILE A 27 -3.38 10.71 -2.17
C ILE A 27 -3.89 12.15 -2.31
N GLU A 28 -4.03 12.80 -1.17
CA GLU A 28 -4.51 14.18 -1.05
C GLU A 28 -3.33 15.11 -0.81
N GLU A 29 -3.46 16.34 -1.32
CA GLU A 29 -2.47 17.39 -1.11
C GLU A 29 -2.36 17.73 0.38
N GLY A 30 -1.13 17.75 0.89
CA GLY A 30 -0.85 18.00 2.31
C GLY A 30 -1.13 16.82 3.24
N GLY A 31 -1.51 15.66 2.70
CA GLY A 31 -1.73 14.43 3.48
C GLY A 31 -0.44 13.77 3.99
N ALA A 32 -0.60 12.90 4.99
CA ALA A 32 0.44 11.98 5.46
C ALA A 32 -0.14 10.57 5.55
N TYR A 33 0.63 9.57 5.12
CA TYR A 33 0.15 8.22 4.91
C TYR A 33 1.12 7.18 5.48
N LEU A 34 0.57 6.16 6.14
CA LEU A 34 1.31 4.97 6.55
C LEU A 34 1.08 3.87 5.53
N ILE A 35 2.18 3.29 5.02
CA ILE A 35 2.16 2.11 4.18
C ILE A 35 2.86 0.97 4.93
N ASP A 36 2.16 -0.15 5.10
CA ASP A 36 2.77 -1.40 5.57
C ASP A 36 2.98 -2.34 4.38
N ASN A 37 4.23 -2.59 4.03
CA ASN A 37 4.61 -3.50 2.93
C ASN A 37 5.03 -4.89 3.44
N GLY A 38 4.84 -5.18 4.73
CA GLY A 38 5.21 -6.44 5.38
C GLY A 38 6.70 -6.57 5.74
N GLN A 39 7.59 -5.70 5.25
CA GLN A 39 8.98 -5.61 5.71
C GLN A 39 9.16 -4.51 6.76
N GLY A 40 8.53 -3.36 6.56
CA GLY A 40 8.54 -2.23 7.45
C GLY A 40 7.33 -1.33 7.23
N ILE A 41 7.28 -0.21 7.95
CA ILE A 41 6.29 0.83 7.70
C ILE A 41 6.99 2.01 7.05
N LEU A 42 6.43 2.47 5.94
CA LEU A 42 6.84 3.71 5.31
C LEU A 42 5.84 4.80 5.69
N LEU A 43 6.34 5.88 6.28
CA LEU A 43 5.56 7.08 6.57
C LEU A 43 5.85 8.10 5.49
N TRP A 44 4.93 8.21 4.54
CA TRP A 44 5.01 9.18 3.47
C TRP A 44 4.35 10.48 3.87
N ILE A 45 5.01 11.59 3.57
CA ILE A 45 4.56 12.93 3.95
C ILE A 45 4.60 13.83 2.71
N HIS A 46 3.43 14.40 2.36
CA HIS A 46 3.30 15.32 1.25
C HIS A 46 4.10 16.61 1.48
N SER A 47 4.61 17.22 0.41
CA SER A 47 5.42 18.46 0.46
C SER A 47 4.70 19.64 1.13
N PHE A 48 3.42 19.83 0.82
CA PHE A 48 2.51 20.81 1.43
C PHE A 48 1.83 20.36 2.73
N VAL A 49 2.41 19.43 3.49
CA VAL A 49 1.85 19.02 4.79
C VAL A 49 1.70 20.20 5.75
N SER A 50 0.63 20.21 6.54
CA SER A 50 0.41 21.25 7.55
C SER A 50 1.50 21.22 8.64
N PRO A 51 2.10 22.36 9.02
CA PRO A 51 3.03 22.45 10.14
C PRO A 51 2.47 21.90 11.45
N ASN A 52 1.17 22.09 11.71
CA ASN A 52 0.52 21.60 12.92
C ASN A 52 0.51 20.06 12.96
N LEU A 53 0.33 19.40 11.81
CA LEU A 53 0.37 17.94 11.73
C LEU A 53 1.78 17.42 12.04
N LEU A 54 2.81 18.11 11.55
CA LEU A 54 4.20 17.78 11.84
C LEU A 54 4.53 17.96 13.33
N GLU A 55 4.10 19.09 13.91
CA GLU A 55 4.34 19.39 15.32
C GLU A 55 3.62 18.38 16.23
N ASP A 56 2.35 18.06 15.91
CA ASP A 56 1.58 17.08 16.64
C ASP A 56 2.21 15.68 16.55
N LEU A 57 2.82 15.31 15.41
CA LEU A 57 3.37 13.98 15.20
C LEU A 57 4.81 13.82 15.72
N PHE A 58 5.66 14.84 15.55
CA PHE A 58 7.10 14.77 15.79
C PHE A 58 7.61 15.68 16.92
N GLY A 59 6.79 16.62 17.40
CA GLY A 59 7.06 17.40 18.61
C GLY A 59 7.22 18.90 18.36
N PRO A 60 7.25 19.68 19.45
CA PRO A 60 7.27 21.14 19.40
C PRO A 60 8.48 21.65 18.61
N GLY A 61 8.23 22.59 17.70
CA GLY A 61 9.25 23.20 16.84
C GLY A 61 9.54 22.44 15.54
N ILE A 62 8.97 21.25 15.32
CA ILE A 62 9.05 20.53 14.05
C ILE A 62 7.91 20.97 13.13
N THR A 63 8.13 22.06 12.40
CA THR A 63 7.10 22.72 11.58
C THR A 63 7.36 22.66 10.08
N SER A 64 8.44 22.00 9.66
CA SER A 64 8.80 21.82 8.26
C SER A 64 9.41 20.44 8.01
N LEU A 65 9.30 19.96 6.77
CA LEU A 65 9.87 18.68 6.37
C LEU A 65 11.38 18.62 6.54
N GLN A 66 12.07 19.76 6.39
CA GLN A 66 13.52 19.88 6.53
C GLN A 66 13.99 19.76 7.98
N ALA A 67 13.12 20.06 8.96
CA ALA A 67 13.43 19.90 10.38
C ALA A 67 13.43 18.43 10.84
N LEU A 68 12.83 17.52 10.05
CA LEU A 68 12.80 16.10 10.35
C LEU A 68 14.16 15.44 10.10
N ASP A 69 14.61 14.62 11.05
CA ASP A 69 15.77 13.75 10.87
C ASP A 69 15.40 12.59 9.91
N PRO A 70 16.06 12.45 8.74
CA PRO A 70 15.81 11.34 7.82
C PRO A 70 16.05 9.96 8.43
N ASN A 71 16.87 9.86 9.49
CA ASN A 71 17.19 8.60 10.15
C ASN A 71 16.16 8.21 11.23
N THR A 72 15.08 9.00 11.37
CA THR A 72 14.00 8.70 12.31
C THR A 72 13.37 7.35 11.98
N SER A 73 13.54 6.40 12.90
CA SER A 73 13.03 5.03 12.78
C SER A 73 11.81 4.72 13.65
N SER A 74 11.38 5.70 14.45
CA SER A 74 10.24 5.58 15.38
C SER A 74 9.59 6.95 15.62
N ILE A 75 8.29 6.98 15.89
CA ILE A 75 7.57 8.19 16.32
C ILE A 75 7.92 8.50 17.80
N PRO A 76 8.26 9.75 18.16
CA PRO A 76 8.52 10.14 19.55
C PRO A 76 7.25 10.01 20.40
N VAL A 77 7.41 9.90 21.72
CA VAL A 77 6.27 9.85 22.64
C VAL A 77 5.85 11.27 23.00
N LEU A 78 4.68 11.69 22.54
CA LEU A 78 4.12 13.03 22.80
C LEU A 78 2.71 12.91 23.38
N GLU A 79 2.28 13.91 24.13
CA GLU A 79 0.93 14.01 24.71
C GLU A 79 -0.06 14.69 23.75
N THR A 80 0.08 14.46 22.44
CA THR A 80 -0.88 14.93 21.43
C THR A 80 -1.79 13.77 21.00
N HIS A 81 -3.02 14.10 20.63
CA HIS A 81 -4.00 13.11 20.19
C HIS A 81 -3.50 12.32 18.99
N LEU A 82 -3.03 13.01 17.94
CA LEU A 82 -2.53 12.39 16.72
C LEU A 82 -1.33 11.46 16.97
N ASN A 83 -0.38 11.87 17.82
CA ASN A 83 0.78 11.04 18.16
C ASN A 83 0.35 9.74 18.84
N ALA A 84 -0.57 9.82 19.80
CA ALA A 84 -1.13 8.64 20.46
C ALA A 84 -1.84 7.72 19.46
N GLN A 85 -2.66 8.27 18.57
CA GLN A 85 -3.35 7.52 17.52
C GLN A 85 -2.37 6.74 16.64
N VAL A 86 -1.35 7.42 16.11
CA VAL A 86 -0.36 6.80 15.22
C VAL A 86 0.45 5.75 15.97
N ARG A 87 0.91 6.03 17.19
CA ARG A 87 1.67 5.06 18.00
C ARG A 87 0.86 3.80 18.32
N ASN A 88 -0.42 3.95 18.65
CA ASN A 88 -1.30 2.82 18.90
C ASN A 88 -1.52 1.97 17.64
N LEU A 89 -1.66 2.61 16.47
CA LEU A 89 -1.73 1.89 15.19
C LEU A 89 -0.44 1.15 14.87
N LEU A 90 0.71 1.78 15.05
CA LEU A 90 2.02 1.14 14.85
C LEU A 90 2.21 -0.07 15.78
N GLN A 91 1.81 0.08 17.04
CA GLN A 91 1.83 -0.99 18.02
C GLN A 91 0.92 -2.14 17.59
N TYR A 92 -0.30 -1.86 17.15
CA TYR A 92 -1.20 -2.90 16.64
C TYR A 92 -0.62 -3.61 15.41
N LEU A 93 -0.12 -2.86 14.42
CA LEU A 93 0.54 -3.44 13.25
C LEU A 93 1.76 -4.29 13.64
N SER A 94 2.44 -3.98 14.75
CA SER A 94 3.49 -4.85 15.30
C SER A 94 2.97 -6.20 15.77
N THR A 95 1.80 -6.24 16.42
CA THR A 95 1.21 -7.48 16.94
C THR A 95 0.67 -8.38 15.84
N VAL A 96 0.18 -7.80 14.75
CA VAL A 96 -0.27 -8.53 13.57
C VAL A 96 0.91 -9.19 12.85
N ARG A 97 2.09 -8.56 12.90
CA ARG A 97 3.33 -9.07 12.32
C ARG A 97 4.06 -9.95 13.34
N GLY A 98 3.80 -11.26 13.30
CA GLY A 98 4.18 -12.23 14.33
C GLY A 98 5.68 -12.48 14.64
N SER A 99 6.51 -11.45 14.86
CA SER A 99 7.76 -11.44 15.66
C SER A 99 8.69 -10.23 15.32
N LYS A 100 8.44 -9.49 14.23
CA LYS A 100 9.35 -8.40 13.81
C LYS A 100 8.97 -7.06 14.45
N ALA A 101 9.97 -6.39 15.02
CA ALA A 101 9.84 -5.00 15.44
C ALA A 101 9.45 -4.12 14.24
N VAL A 102 8.60 -3.12 14.51
CA VAL A 102 8.11 -2.19 13.50
C VAL A 102 9.07 -1.04 13.40
N THR A 103 9.77 -0.95 12.28
CA THR A 103 10.60 0.19 11.95
C THR A 103 9.85 1.11 11.00
N ILE A 104 9.95 2.41 11.25
CA ILE A 104 9.41 3.44 10.37
C ILE A 104 10.52 3.92 9.46
N GLN A 105 10.20 4.15 8.20
CA GLN A 105 11.06 4.83 7.25
C GLN A 105 10.33 6.07 6.75
N LEU A 106 10.94 7.23 6.88
CA LEU A 106 10.37 8.48 6.36
C LEU A 106 10.52 8.53 4.84
N ALA A 107 9.47 9.00 4.18
CA ALA A 107 9.48 9.33 2.75
C ALA A 107 8.84 10.71 2.55
N ARG A 108 9.66 11.76 2.62
CA ARG A 108 9.20 13.13 2.39
C ARG A 108 9.22 13.43 0.90
N GLN A 109 8.07 13.86 0.36
CA GLN A 109 7.89 14.12 -1.06
C GLN A 109 8.92 15.14 -1.58
N GLY A 110 9.67 14.76 -2.61
CA GLY A 110 10.70 15.58 -3.25
C GLY A 110 12.01 15.72 -2.47
N ILE A 111 12.17 15.03 -1.34
CA ILE A 111 13.38 15.11 -0.51
C ILE A 111 14.07 13.75 -0.40
N ASP A 112 13.32 12.71 -0.03
CA ASP A 112 13.91 11.39 0.26
C ASP A 112 13.75 10.43 -0.91
N GLY A 113 14.81 9.66 -1.22
CA GLY A 113 14.75 8.59 -2.22
C GLY A 113 13.75 7.48 -1.87
N ALA A 114 13.37 7.36 -0.59
CA ALA A 114 12.32 6.46 -0.12
C ALA A 114 10.94 6.76 -0.75
N GLU A 115 10.73 7.94 -1.31
CA GLU A 115 9.56 8.25 -2.14
C GLU A 115 9.40 7.27 -3.32
N TYR A 116 10.50 6.74 -3.85
CA TYR A 116 10.43 5.71 -4.88
C TYR A 116 9.80 4.41 -4.36
N GLU A 117 10.07 4.02 -3.11
CA GLU A 117 9.46 2.85 -2.47
C GLU A 117 7.97 3.08 -2.18
N PHE A 118 7.60 4.32 -1.81
CA PHE A 118 6.20 4.74 -1.71
C PHE A 118 5.48 4.55 -3.04
N ALA A 119 6.01 5.16 -4.12
CA ALA A 119 5.45 5.05 -5.46
C ALA A 119 5.35 3.59 -5.92
N ARG A 120 6.37 2.77 -5.60
CA ARG A 120 6.36 1.34 -5.91
C ARG A 120 5.27 0.56 -5.17
N SER A 121 4.93 0.98 -3.96
CA SER A 121 3.90 0.33 -3.14
C SER A 121 2.47 0.63 -3.61
N LEU A 122 2.28 1.62 -4.49
CA LEU A 122 0.99 1.96 -5.12
C LEU A 122 0.70 1.05 -6.32
N VAL A 123 0.49 -0.23 -6.03
CA VAL A 123 0.41 -1.33 -7.01
C VAL A 123 -0.77 -1.24 -7.99
N GLU A 124 -1.74 -0.36 -7.76
CA GLU A 124 -2.87 -0.20 -8.67
C GLU A 124 -2.56 0.71 -9.85
N ASP A 125 -1.57 1.59 -9.71
CA ASP A 125 -1.17 2.51 -10.75
C ASP A 125 -0.15 1.88 -11.68
N ARG A 126 0.05 2.55 -12.81
CA ARG A 126 1.11 2.18 -13.74
C ARG A 126 2.47 2.46 -13.09
N ASN A 127 3.27 1.44 -12.89
CA ASN A 127 4.59 1.57 -12.29
C ASN A 127 5.69 1.04 -13.22
N ASN A 128 6.58 1.93 -13.67
CA ASN A 128 7.65 1.61 -14.60
C ASN A 128 7.10 0.95 -15.89
N GLU A 129 7.34 -0.35 -16.08
CA GLU A 129 6.84 -1.12 -17.21
C GLU A 129 5.51 -1.86 -16.91
N ALA A 130 5.04 -1.82 -15.64
CA ALA A 130 3.80 -2.48 -15.18
C ALA A 130 2.56 -1.86 -15.81
N GLN A 131 1.61 -2.73 -16.13
CA GLN A 131 0.25 -2.31 -16.44
C GLN A 131 -0.41 -1.79 -15.16
N SER A 132 -1.26 -0.77 -15.28
CA SER A 132 -2.16 -0.40 -14.18
C SER A 132 -3.12 -1.55 -13.89
N TYR A 133 -3.75 -1.53 -12.71
CA TYR A 133 -4.76 -2.53 -12.36
C TYR A 133 -5.89 -2.61 -13.40
N VAL A 134 -6.33 -1.48 -13.94
CA VAL A 134 -7.40 -1.42 -14.96
C VAL A 134 -6.92 -2.00 -16.28
N ASP A 135 -5.71 -1.64 -16.73
CA ASP A 135 -5.12 -2.18 -17.97
C ASP A 135 -4.93 -3.69 -17.88
N TRP A 136 -4.51 -4.18 -16.71
CA TRP A 136 -4.35 -5.60 -16.44
C TRP A 136 -5.67 -6.36 -16.54
N LEU A 137 -6.77 -5.82 -15.99
CA LEU A 137 -8.09 -6.44 -16.13
C LEU A 137 -8.54 -6.51 -17.60
N VAL A 138 -8.32 -5.44 -18.37
CA VAL A 138 -8.62 -5.43 -19.81
C VAL A 138 -7.76 -6.45 -20.56
N HIS A 139 -6.48 -6.56 -20.20
CA HIS A 139 -5.56 -7.55 -20.76
C HIS A 139 -6.05 -8.98 -20.51
N ILE A 140 -6.39 -9.32 -19.26
CA ILE A 140 -6.92 -10.64 -18.89
C ILE A 140 -8.23 -10.92 -19.63
N HIS A 141 -9.15 -9.96 -19.69
CA HIS A 141 -10.40 -10.11 -20.43
C HIS A 141 -10.16 -10.40 -21.92
N ARG A 142 -9.20 -9.73 -22.55
CA ARG A 142 -8.81 -10.00 -23.95
C ARG A 142 -8.24 -11.41 -24.11
N GLN A 143 -7.36 -11.85 -23.20
CA GLN A 143 -6.75 -13.19 -23.26
C GLN A 143 -7.80 -14.29 -23.13
N ILE A 144 -8.75 -14.16 -22.20
CA ILE A 144 -9.85 -15.12 -22.03
C ILE A 144 -10.66 -15.24 -23.33
N ASN A 145 -11.00 -14.12 -23.97
CA ASN A 145 -11.75 -14.15 -25.22
C ASN A 145 -10.99 -14.79 -26.39
N LEU A 146 -9.67 -14.58 -26.47
CA LEU A 146 -8.82 -15.20 -27.48
C LEU A 146 -8.75 -16.73 -27.29
N GLU A 147 -8.58 -17.19 -26.05
CA GLU A 147 -8.58 -18.63 -25.74
C GLU A 147 -9.91 -19.29 -26.07
N LEU A 148 -11.04 -18.66 -25.71
CA LEU A 148 -12.37 -19.17 -26.04
C LEU A 148 -12.64 -19.19 -27.54
N ALA A 149 -12.14 -18.21 -28.30
CA ALA A 149 -12.25 -18.21 -29.76
C ALA A 149 -11.35 -19.29 -30.40
N GLY A 150 -10.15 -19.50 -29.85
CA GLY A 150 -9.23 -20.56 -30.24
C GLY A 150 -9.81 -21.96 -29.99
N HIS A 151 -10.51 -22.15 -28.86
CA HIS A 151 -11.20 -23.40 -28.53
C HIS A 151 -12.37 -23.68 -29.47
N ARG A 152 -13.19 -22.69 -29.84
CA ARG A 152 -14.25 -22.87 -30.86
C ARG A 152 -13.69 -23.36 -32.19
N LYS A 153 -12.57 -22.78 -32.64
CA LYS A 153 -11.91 -23.20 -33.89
C LYS A 153 -11.29 -24.59 -33.79
N LYS A 154 -10.87 -25.01 -32.59
CA LYS A 154 -10.34 -26.35 -32.33
C LYS A 154 -11.44 -27.38 -32.21
N GLU A 155 -12.60 -27.08 -31.61
CA GLU A 155 -13.77 -27.96 -31.57
C GLU A 155 -14.39 -28.18 -32.96
N GLU A 156 -14.44 -27.14 -33.81
CA GLU A 156 -14.83 -27.29 -35.22
C GLU A 156 -13.86 -28.19 -36.02
N GLY A 157 -12.59 -28.28 -35.59
CA GLY A 157 -11.58 -29.17 -36.17
C GLY A 157 -11.38 -30.51 -35.43
N ALA A 158 -11.96 -30.70 -34.24
CA ALA A 158 -11.71 -31.82 -33.34
C ALA A 158 -12.95 -32.69 -33.12
N THR A 159 -13.77 -32.87 -34.17
CA THR A 159 -14.65 -34.03 -34.30
C THR A 159 -13.88 -35.38 -34.40
N SER A 160 -12.60 -35.44 -34.00
CA SER A 160 -11.75 -36.64 -34.17
C SER A 160 -10.74 -37.00 -33.06
N ALA A 161 -10.62 -36.31 -31.92
CA ALA A 161 -9.78 -36.85 -30.82
C ALA A 161 -10.07 -36.22 -29.46
N GLY A 162 -10.60 -37.03 -28.53
CA GLY A 162 -10.85 -36.67 -27.14
C GLY A 162 -9.61 -36.75 -26.23
N GLU A 163 -9.80 -36.22 -25.03
CA GLU A 163 -8.95 -36.33 -23.82
C GLU A 163 -7.68 -35.45 -23.77
N GLY A 164 -7.83 -34.23 -23.26
CA GLY A 164 -6.69 -33.37 -22.89
C GLY A 164 -7.04 -32.14 -22.05
N ALA A 165 -8.18 -32.15 -21.35
CA ALA A 165 -8.82 -30.93 -20.84
C ALA A 165 -8.19 -30.32 -19.56
N LEU A 166 -7.23 -30.97 -18.90
CA LEU A 166 -6.75 -30.52 -17.56
C LEU A 166 -5.25 -30.20 -17.46
N SER A 167 -4.44 -30.51 -18.47
CA SER A 167 -2.98 -30.31 -18.43
C SER A 167 -2.51 -28.90 -18.82
N SER A 168 -3.37 -28.09 -19.46
CA SER A 168 -2.98 -26.79 -20.03
C SER A 168 -3.00 -25.61 -19.04
N LEU A 169 -3.60 -25.77 -17.86
CA LEU A 169 -3.63 -24.72 -16.83
C LEU A 169 -2.29 -24.58 -16.08
N ALA A 170 -1.41 -25.60 -16.14
CA ALA A 170 -0.11 -25.60 -15.46
C ALA A 170 0.93 -24.63 -16.09
N GLY A 171 0.65 -24.12 -17.29
CA GLY A 171 1.54 -23.21 -18.04
C GLY A 171 1.38 -21.73 -17.69
N ILE A 172 0.35 -21.35 -16.92
CA ILE A 172 0.09 -19.96 -16.53
C ILE A 172 0.99 -19.61 -15.35
N ARG A 173 2.30 -19.51 -15.59
CA ARG A 173 3.16 -18.69 -14.73
C ARG A 173 3.03 -17.25 -15.23
N ALA A 174 2.35 -16.43 -14.43
CA ALA A 174 2.49 -14.99 -14.57
C ALA A 174 3.99 -14.65 -14.50
N PRO A 175 4.54 -13.84 -15.42
CA PRO A 175 5.89 -13.34 -15.27
C PRO A 175 5.86 -12.44 -14.03
N TYR A 176 6.39 -12.95 -12.91
CA TYR A 176 6.60 -12.15 -11.70
C TYR A 176 7.71 -11.13 -11.98
N TRP A 177 7.45 -9.86 -11.67
CA TRP A 177 8.45 -8.80 -11.52
C TRP A 177 7.87 -7.66 -10.66
#